data_AF-A0A3C1STZ3-F1
#
_entry.id   AF-A0A3C1STZ3-F1
#
_cell.length_a   1.000
_cell.length_b   1.000
_cell.length_c   1.000
_cell.angle_alpha   90.00
_cell.angle_beta   90.00
_cell.angle_gamma   90.00
#
_symmetry.space_group_name_H-M   'P 1'
#
loop_
_entity.id
_entity.type
_entity.pdbx_description
1 polymer ?
#
loop_
_entity_poly.entity_id
_entity_poly.type
_entity_poly.pdbx_seq_one_letter_code
_entity_poly.pdbx_strand_id
1 'polypeptide(L)'
;MANRDVARHLSRTGIAVAALMVAFATTVGVGAMVDSFRGGVSIWINDLLNADLYLAPTATEGGGNTESLQPATLAALRAEPGVASVSTYRRTTVDFRGRPVQLIATELAPASQPGYHLIEGDPAAAWRAFQTGEAVLITEPLAYRQRLGAGDTLELASAAGLHRFAIAGVYLDYGSEHGRILIHRSSYERYWRDPNISSAAAFAAEGVNLADLRERLQERLGAIQPVMLRPNRDLQARTLEIFDRTFTITNVLRLLAILVAAVGVLSALSALQLERAREFAVLRAIGMTPVEIGGLVSLQTGFMGAVAGLLALPTGLVLASVLIFVINRRAFGWSLPFQVNPWLLFETVALAVAAALLSGLYPIWRMSRARPAEALRTE
;
A
#
# COMPACT_ATOMS: atom_id res chain seq x y z
N MET A 1 34.02 -14.62 -26.16
CA MET A 1 33.17 -14.89 -27.35
C MET A 1 31.73 -14.41 -27.15
N ALA A 2 31.09 -14.65 -26.01
CA ALA A 2 29.71 -14.23 -25.70
C ALA A 2 29.37 -12.75 -26.02
N ASN A 3 30.19 -11.76 -25.63
CA ASN A 3 29.92 -10.34 -25.93
C ASN A 3 29.91 -10.00 -27.43
N ARG A 4 30.73 -10.67 -28.25
CA ARG A 4 30.78 -10.43 -29.71
C ARG A 4 29.57 -11.02 -30.43
N ASP A 5 28.97 -12.06 -29.85
CA ASP A 5 27.79 -12.73 -30.40
C ASP A 5 26.49 -11.95 -30.18
N VAL A 6 26.36 -11.33 -28.99
CA VAL A 6 25.24 -10.41 -28.72
C VAL A 6 25.23 -9.27 -29.74
N ALA A 7 26.40 -8.73 -30.09
CA ALA A 7 26.54 -7.62 -31.04
C ALA A 7 26.07 -7.94 -32.47
N ARG A 8 26.13 -9.21 -32.92
CA ARG A 8 25.78 -9.62 -34.29
C ARG A 8 24.28 -9.91 -34.51
N HIS A 9 23.52 -10.19 -33.44
CA HIS A 9 22.08 -10.51 -33.51
C HIS A 9 21.20 -9.51 -32.74
N LEU A 10 21.67 -8.27 -32.62
CA LEU A 10 21.10 -7.20 -31.79
C LEU A 10 19.58 -7.04 -31.93
N SER A 11 19.00 -7.32 -33.11
CA SER A 11 17.56 -7.14 -33.37
C SER A 11 16.69 -8.16 -32.62
N ARG A 12 17.01 -9.47 -32.64
CA ARG A 12 16.18 -10.52 -32.00
C ARG A 12 16.51 -10.71 -30.53
N THR A 13 17.80 -10.72 -30.16
CA THR A 13 18.21 -10.79 -28.75
C THR A 13 17.81 -9.52 -28.00
N GLY A 14 17.86 -8.36 -28.67
CA GLY A 14 17.38 -7.09 -28.14
C GLY A 14 15.89 -7.12 -27.79
N ILE A 15 15.04 -7.68 -28.66
CA ILE A 15 13.59 -7.82 -28.39
C ILE A 15 13.35 -8.71 -27.16
N ALA A 16 14.05 -9.84 -27.03
CA ALA A 16 13.90 -10.73 -25.89
C ALA A 16 14.38 -10.10 -24.56
N VAL A 17 15.54 -9.42 -24.59
CA VAL A 17 16.07 -8.68 -23.43
C VAL A 17 15.14 -7.52 -23.05
N ALA A 18 14.58 -6.80 -24.03
CA ALA A 18 13.62 -5.73 -23.79
C ALA A 18 12.31 -6.27 -23.17
N ALA A 19 11.79 -7.40 -23.65
CA ALA A 19 10.61 -8.04 -23.09
C ALA A 19 10.82 -8.45 -21.62
N LEU A 20 11.98 -9.06 -21.30
CA LEU A 20 12.37 -9.35 -19.92
C LEU A 20 12.49 -8.08 -19.08
N MET A 21 13.20 -7.08 -19.60
CA MET A 21 13.41 -5.81 -18.91
C MET A 21 12.08 -5.18 -18.54
N VAL A 22 11.10 -5.13 -19.45
CA VAL A 22 9.76 -4.56 -19.19
C VAL A 22 9.01 -5.36 -18.13
N ALA A 23 9.04 -6.69 -18.19
CA ALA A 23 8.38 -7.54 -17.20
C ALA A 23 8.97 -7.37 -15.79
N PHE A 24 10.31 -7.35 -15.69
CA PHE A 24 11.00 -7.13 -14.42
C PHE A 24 10.91 -5.68 -13.94
N ALA A 25 10.86 -4.70 -14.84
CA ALA A 25 10.65 -3.29 -14.49
C ALA A 25 9.24 -3.09 -13.93
N THR A 26 8.24 -3.74 -14.51
CA THR A 26 6.86 -3.74 -13.99
C THR A 26 6.80 -4.37 -12.61
N THR A 27 7.50 -5.49 -12.44
CA THR A 27 7.70 -6.17 -11.15
C THR A 27 8.28 -5.22 -10.08
N VAL A 28 9.36 -4.52 -10.38
CA VAL A 28 10.00 -3.56 -9.46
C VAL A 28 9.09 -2.36 -9.22
N GLY A 29 8.48 -1.82 -10.28
CA GLY A 29 7.65 -0.62 -10.22
C GLY A 29 6.41 -0.81 -9.37
N VAL A 30 5.67 -1.88 -9.64
CA VAL A 30 4.48 -2.24 -8.86
C VAL A 30 4.86 -2.70 -7.46
N GLY A 31 5.92 -3.51 -7.31
CA GLY A 31 6.38 -3.96 -5.99
C GLY A 31 6.77 -2.80 -5.08
N ALA A 32 7.56 -1.84 -5.57
CA ALA A 32 7.96 -0.66 -4.80
C ALA A 32 6.75 0.24 -4.46
N MET A 33 5.77 0.37 -5.35
CA MET A 33 4.52 1.08 -5.05
C MET A 33 3.76 0.39 -3.91
N VAL A 34 3.62 -0.93 -3.96
CA VAL A 34 2.92 -1.71 -2.93
C VAL A 34 3.64 -1.62 -1.58
N ASP A 35 4.96 -1.75 -1.57
CA ASP A 35 5.78 -1.62 -0.35
C ASP A 35 5.65 -0.22 0.25
N SER A 36 5.74 0.83 -0.59
CA SER A 36 5.55 2.23 -0.19
C SER A 36 4.18 2.48 0.41
N PHE A 37 3.13 1.96 -0.23
CA PHE A 37 1.76 2.09 0.25
C PHE A 37 1.55 1.34 1.58
N ARG A 38 1.96 0.07 1.65
CA ARG A 38 1.86 -0.76 2.86
C ARG A 38 2.62 -0.13 4.02
N GLY A 39 3.84 0.35 3.77
CA GLY A 39 4.67 1.04 4.76
C GLY A 39 4.00 2.32 5.27
N GLY A 40 3.52 3.17 4.35
CA GLY A 40 2.80 4.40 4.70
C GLY A 40 1.54 4.13 5.53
N VAL A 41 0.70 3.18 5.10
CA VAL A 41 -0.52 2.79 5.82
C VAL A 41 -0.21 2.19 7.18
N SER A 42 0.83 1.36 7.29
CA SER A 42 1.26 0.77 8.56
C SER A 42 1.65 1.85 9.58
N ILE A 43 2.48 2.81 9.17
CA ILE A 43 2.87 3.95 10.02
C ILE A 43 1.63 4.75 10.43
N TRP A 44 0.81 5.15 9.45
CA TRP A 44 -0.41 5.92 9.70
C TRP A 44 -1.39 5.22 10.64
N ILE A 45 -1.61 3.92 10.49
CA ILE A 45 -2.49 3.14 11.35
C ILE A 45 -1.92 3.03 12.77
N ASN A 46 -0.62 2.83 12.91
CA ASN A 46 0.03 2.74 14.21
C ASN A 46 -0.09 4.07 14.98
N ASP A 47 0.09 5.18 14.28
CA ASP A 47 -0.01 6.51 14.88
C ASP A 47 -1.48 6.87 15.17
N LEU A 48 -2.39 6.67 14.21
CA LEU A 48 -3.79 7.03 14.36
C LEU A 48 -4.49 6.17 15.42
N LEU A 49 -4.17 4.87 15.49
CA LEU A 49 -4.75 3.94 16.47
C LEU A 49 -3.94 3.91 17.79
N ASN A 50 -3.71 5.08 18.38
CA ASN A 50 -2.84 5.20 19.56
C ASN A 50 -3.53 4.96 20.92
N ALA A 51 -4.87 5.03 21.00
CA ALA A 51 -5.59 4.64 22.21
C ALA A 51 -5.51 3.13 22.48
N ASP A 52 -5.54 2.72 23.75
CA ASP A 52 -5.38 1.32 24.11
C ASP A 52 -6.63 0.48 23.77
N LEU A 53 -7.82 1.04 23.97
CA LEU A 53 -9.10 0.39 23.72
C LEU A 53 -10.02 1.26 22.87
N TYR A 54 -10.63 0.66 21.86
CA TYR A 54 -11.67 1.25 21.04
C TYR A 54 -13.02 0.62 21.37
N LEU A 55 -14.02 1.47 21.57
CA LEU A 55 -15.38 1.14 21.93
C LEU A 55 -16.33 1.53 20.80
N ALA A 56 -17.14 0.57 20.36
CA ALA A 56 -18.28 0.84 19.48
C ALA A 56 -19.48 -0.03 19.90
N PRO A 57 -20.72 0.40 19.61
CA PRO A 57 -21.89 -0.46 19.75
C PRO A 57 -21.70 -1.76 18.94
N THR A 58 -22.18 -2.87 19.48
CA THR A 58 -22.24 -4.13 18.75
C THR A 58 -23.31 -4.00 17.67
N ALA A 59 -22.91 -3.85 16.41
CA ALA A 59 -23.84 -3.74 15.30
C ALA A 59 -24.85 -4.90 15.32
N THR A 60 -26.14 -4.57 15.47
CA THR A 60 -27.22 -5.53 15.32
C THR A 60 -27.33 -5.94 13.84
N GLU A 61 -27.60 -7.20 13.50
CA GLU A 61 -27.80 -7.62 12.10
C GLU A 61 -28.88 -6.73 11.44
N GLY A 62 -28.49 -5.95 10.42
CA GLY A 62 -29.34 -4.98 9.73
C GLY A 62 -29.12 -3.50 10.10
N GLY A 63 -28.28 -3.19 11.09
CA GLY A 63 -27.95 -1.82 11.50
C GLY A 63 -26.82 -1.20 10.66
N GLY A 64 -27.12 -0.11 9.94
CA GLY A 64 -26.09 0.74 9.32
C GLY A 64 -25.25 1.51 10.35
N ASN A 65 -24.46 2.49 9.89
CA ASN A 65 -23.58 3.40 10.66
C ASN A 65 -24.29 4.29 11.74
N THR A 66 -25.44 3.88 12.25
CA THR A 66 -26.41 4.69 13.00
C THR A 66 -26.55 4.32 14.48
N GLU A 67 -25.98 3.21 14.96
CA GLU A 67 -26.01 2.93 16.40
C GLU A 67 -25.09 3.89 17.15
N SER A 68 -25.60 4.45 18.24
CA SER A 68 -24.90 5.40 19.09
C SER A 68 -24.62 4.82 20.47
N LEU A 69 -23.50 5.20 21.06
CA LEU A 69 -23.21 4.94 22.46
C LEU A 69 -24.19 5.73 23.33
N GLN A 70 -24.80 5.04 24.30
CA GLN A 70 -25.66 5.70 25.27
C GLN A 70 -24.84 6.66 26.15
N PRO A 71 -25.41 7.82 26.57
CA PRO A 71 -24.74 8.72 27.50
C PRO A 71 -24.30 8.04 28.80
N ALA A 72 -25.09 7.09 29.31
CA ALA A 72 -24.76 6.28 30.48
C ALA A 72 -23.50 5.42 30.26
N THR A 73 -23.36 4.80 29.09
CA THR A 73 -22.16 4.02 28.71
C THR A 73 -20.91 4.88 28.68
N LEU A 74 -21.00 6.10 28.12
CA LEU A 74 -19.88 7.03 28.09
C LEU A 74 -19.52 7.58 29.47
N ALA A 75 -20.51 7.85 30.32
CA ALA A 75 -20.29 8.26 31.70
C ALA A 75 -19.61 7.15 32.50
N ALA A 76 -20.06 5.90 32.34
CA ALA A 76 -19.44 4.73 32.96
C ALA A 76 -18.00 4.51 32.49
N LEU A 77 -17.73 4.67 31.18
CA LEU A 77 -16.37 4.57 30.62
C LEU A 77 -15.43 5.63 31.22
N ARG A 78 -15.86 6.90 31.28
CA ARG A 78 -15.06 7.99 31.86
C ARG A 78 -14.83 7.84 33.35
N ALA A 79 -15.75 7.18 34.07
CA ALA A 79 -15.68 6.97 35.51
C ALA A 79 -15.00 5.64 35.91
N GLU A 80 -14.51 4.85 34.95
CA GLU A 80 -13.85 3.56 35.26
C GLU A 80 -12.44 3.79 35.84
N PRO A 81 -12.13 3.21 37.02
CA PRO A 81 -10.78 3.20 37.54
C PRO A 81 -9.79 2.53 36.57
N GLY A 82 -8.75 3.27 36.21
CA GLY A 82 -7.73 2.83 35.26
C GLY A 82 -7.92 3.36 33.84
N VAL A 83 -8.96 4.15 33.57
CA VAL A 83 -9.06 4.97 32.35
C VAL A 83 -8.50 6.37 32.64
N ALA A 84 -7.44 6.77 31.94
CA ALA A 84 -6.80 8.08 32.11
C ALA A 84 -7.49 9.18 31.30
N SER A 85 -7.91 8.87 30.07
CA SER A 85 -8.63 9.81 29.22
C SER A 85 -9.46 9.09 28.17
N VAL A 86 -10.46 9.79 27.63
CA VAL A 86 -11.38 9.25 26.62
C VAL A 86 -11.52 10.26 25.48
N SER A 87 -11.40 9.76 24.26
CA SER A 87 -11.77 10.47 23.04
C SER A 87 -13.12 9.97 22.54
N THR A 88 -13.96 10.86 22.04
CA THR A 88 -15.28 10.49 21.46
C THR A 88 -15.36 10.88 20.00
N TYR A 89 -16.11 10.09 19.22
CA TYR A 89 -16.24 10.28 17.79
C TYR A 89 -17.69 10.12 17.35
N ARG A 90 -18.17 11.04 16.54
CA ARG A 90 -19.42 10.94 15.81
C ARG A 90 -19.11 11.07 14.33
N ARG A 91 -19.36 9.98 13.58
CA ARG A 91 -19.16 9.96 12.13
C ARG A 91 -20.49 10.22 11.44
N THR A 92 -20.51 11.24 10.61
CA THR A 92 -21.64 11.55 9.71
C THR A 92 -21.12 11.86 8.30
N THR A 93 -22.04 12.00 7.35
CA THR A 93 -21.71 12.43 5.98
C THR A 93 -22.39 13.76 5.73
N VAL A 94 -21.63 14.71 5.20
CA VAL A 94 -22.14 16.02 4.78
C VAL A 94 -21.91 16.21 3.29
N ASP A 95 -22.78 16.99 2.64
CA ASP A 95 -22.49 17.47 1.29
C ASP A 95 -21.50 18.63 1.40
N PHE A 96 -20.38 18.52 0.67
CA PHE A 96 -19.41 19.59 0.51
C PHE A 96 -19.18 19.81 -0.99
N ARG A 97 -19.72 20.92 -1.50
CA ARG A 97 -19.64 21.30 -2.93
C ARG A 97 -20.19 20.21 -3.87
N GLY A 98 -21.34 19.63 -3.53
CA GLY A 98 -22.03 18.63 -4.35
C GLY A 98 -21.41 17.23 -4.29
N ARG A 99 -20.61 16.95 -3.26
CA ARG A 99 -20.00 15.63 -3.02
C ARG A 99 -20.15 15.22 -1.56
N PRO A 100 -20.46 13.95 -1.27
CA PRO A 100 -20.48 13.45 0.10
C PRO A 100 -19.06 13.38 0.67
N VAL A 101 -18.84 14.01 1.81
CA VAL A 101 -17.58 13.98 2.57
C VAL A 101 -17.89 13.53 4.00
N GLN A 102 -17.00 12.72 4.59
CA GLN A 102 -17.17 12.31 5.98
C GLN A 102 -16.83 13.47 6.92
N LEU A 103 -17.78 13.82 7.78
CA LEU A 103 -17.56 14.75 8.88
C LEU A 103 -17.41 13.91 10.16
N ILE A 104 -16.30 14.08 10.86
CA ILE A 104 -16.02 13.45 12.14
C ILE A 104 -16.05 14.54 13.20
N ALA A 105 -17.09 14.52 14.01
CA ALA A 105 -17.17 15.35 15.19
C ALA A 105 -16.51 14.64 16.37
N THR A 106 -15.57 15.32 17.04
CA THR A 106 -14.77 14.68 18.08
C THR A 106 -14.47 15.59 19.26
N GLU A 107 -14.40 14.98 20.43
CA GLU A 107 -13.74 15.51 21.61
C GLU A 107 -12.50 14.63 21.84
N LEU A 108 -11.33 15.12 21.45
CA LEU A 108 -10.07 14.37 21.51
C LEU A 108 -9.36 14.61 22.84
N ALA A 109 -9.01 13.53 23.53
CA ALA A 109 -8.00 13.57 24.57
C ALA A 109 -6.66 14.07 23.99
N PRO A 110 -5.86 14.85 24.74
CA PRO A 110 -4.53 15.29 24.29
C PRO A 110 -3.65 14.13 23.80
N ALA A 111 -3.77 12.96 24.43
CA ALA A 111 -3.05 11.75 24.05
C ALA A 111 -3.41 11.24 22.63
N SER A 112 -4.58 11.57 22.08
CA SER A 112 -4.95 11.21 20.70
C SER A 112 -4.37 12.13 19.63
N GLN A 113 -4.01 13.37 19.98
CA GLN A 113 -3.59 14.38 19.00
C GLN A 113 -2.34 14.00 18.20
N PRO A 114 -1.29 13.40 18.78
CA PRO A 114 -0.11 12.97 18.02
C PRO A 114 -0.41 11.95 16.91
N GLY A 115 -1.52 11.21 17.02
CA GLY A 115 -1.94 10.24 16.01
C GLY A 115 -2.43 10.85 14.70
N TYR A 116 -2.70 12.16 14.67
CA TYR A 116 -3.02 12.89 13.46
C TYR A 116 -1.78 13.64 12.98
N HIS A 117 -1.09 13.08 11.99
CA HIS A 117 0.10 13.68 11.42
C HIS A 117 -0.29 14.87 10.51
N LEU A 118 -0.08 16.10 10.99
CA LEU A 118 -0.28 17.31 10.19
C LEU A 118 0.85 17.46 9.16
N ILE A 119 0.46 17.61 7.91
CA ILE A 119 1.35 17.90 6.77
C ILE A 119 1.36 19.39 6.41
N GLU A 120 0.37 20.15 6.90
CA GLU A 120 0.27 21.59 6.72
C GLU A 120 -0.32 22.24 7.99
N GLY A 121 0.21 23.41 8.35
CA GLY A 121 -0.12 24.13 9.60
C GLY A 121 0.82 23.76 10.76
N ASP A 122 0.98 24.67 11.72
CA ASP A 122 1.72 24.40 12.96
C ASP A 122 0.85 23.53 13.89
N PRO A 123 1.31 22.32 14.30
CA PRO A 123 0.50 21.42 15.12
C PRO A 123 -0.03 22.06 16.41
N ALA A 124 0.80 22.82 17.13
CA ALA A 124 0.41 23.42 18.40
C ALA A 124 -0.65 24.52 18.21
N ALA A 125 -0.51 25.37 17.19
CA ALA A 125 -1.50 26.37 16.83
C ALA A 125 -2.79 25.74 16.29
N ALA A 126 -2.66 24.72 15.44
CA ALA A 126 -3.79 24.04 14.82
C ALA A 126 -4.68 23.36 15.87
N TRP A 127 -4.08 22.62 16.81
CA TRP A 127 -4.83 22.01 17.91
C TRP A 127 -5.44 23.03 18.85
N ARG A 128 -4.74 24.12 19.19
CA ARG A 128 -5.35 25.20 19.98
C ARG A 128 -6.56 25.81 19.29
N ALA A 129 -6.47 26.11 18.00
CA ALA A 129 -7.58 26.62 17.21
C ALA A 129 -8.73 25.61 17.12
N PHE A 130 -8.43 24.33 16.91
CA PHE A 130 -9.43 23.25 16.90
C PHE A 130 -10.22 23.18 18.22
N GLN A 131 -9.54 23.30 19.36
CA GLN A 131 -10.18 23.24 20.69
C GLN A 131 -11.13 24.42 20.97
N THR A 132 -10.98 25.55 20.29
CA THR A 132 -11.95 26.66 20.40
C THR A 132 -13.29 26.32 19.75
N GLY A 133 -13.31 25.33 18.85
CA GLY A 133 -14.46 25.00 18.00
C GLY A 133 -14.63 25.89 16.78
N GLU A 134 -13.81 26.91 16.59
CA GLU A 134 -13.92 27.83 15.45
C GLU A 134 -13.17 27.34 14.20
N ALA A 135 -12.28 26.35 14.37
CA ALA A 135 -11.50 25.77 13.30
C ALA A 135 -11.74 24.27 13.11
N VAL A 136 -11.48 23.81 11.89
CA VAL A 136 -11.55 22.41 11.48
C VAL A 136 -10.19 21.94 10.98
N LEU A 137 -9.96 20.63 11.05
CA LEU A 137 -8.85 19.99 10.36
C LEU A 137 -9.41 19.21 9.17
N ILE A 138 -8.68 19.21 8.05
CA ILE A 138 -9.09 18.46 6.86
C ILE A 138 -8.04 17.44 6.48
N THR A 139 -8.44 16.38 5.81
CA THR A 139 -7.49 15.39 5.31
C THR A 139 -6.80 15.85 4.03
N GLU A 140 -5.61 15.33 3.77
CA GLU A 140 -4.85 15.58 2.53
C GLU A 140 -5.66 15.33 1.24
N PRO A 141 -6.43 14.21 1.09
CA PRO A 141 -7.27 14.03 -0.09
C PRO A 141 -8.30 15.13 -0.32
N LEU A 142 -8.89 15.68 0.76
CA LEU A 142 -9.86 16.76 0.65
C LEU A 142 -9.18 18.06 0.23
N ALA A 143 -8.08 18.40 0.89
CA ALA A 143 -7.23 19.55 0.57
C ALA A 143 -6.79 19.53 -0.91
N TYR A 144 -6.27 18.40 -1.37
CA TYR A 144 -5.81 18.23 -2.75
C TYR A 144 -6.94 18.39 -3.78
N ARG A 145 -8.07 17.71 -3.58
CA ARG A 145 -9.18 17.71 -4.55
C ARG A 145 -9.94 19.02 -4.61
N GLN A 146 -10.08 19.70 -3.46
CA GLN A 146 -10.84 20.94 -3.33
C GLN A 146 -9.97 22.20 -3.41
N ARG A 147 -8.64 22.01 -3.56
CA ARG A 147 -7.63 23.07 -3.58
C ARG A 147 -7.73 23.97 -2.35
N LEU A 148 -7.75 23.34 -1.18
CA LEU A 148 -7.80 23.98 0.13
C LEU A 148 -6.47 23.73 0.85
N GLY A 149 -6.04 24.68 1.67
CA GLY A 149 -4.88 24.56 2.56
C GLY A 149 -5.16 25.09 3.96
N ALA A 150 -4.14 25.06 4.82
CA ALA A 150 -4.21 25.67 6.14
C ALA A 150 -4.32 27.20 6.02
N GLY A 151 -5.19 27.82 6.80
CA GLY A 151 -5.51 29.25 6.72
C GLY A 151 -6.67 29.59 5.79
N ASP A 152 -7.09 28.68 4.91
CA ASP A 152 -8.30 28.86 4.10
C ASP A 152 -9.57 28.74 4.98
N THR A 153 -10.71 29.13 4.41
CA THR A 153 -12.02 28.90 5.03
C THR A 153 -12.87 27.95 4.20
N LEU A 154 -13.59 27.04 4.87
CA LEU A 154 -14.59 26.19 4.24
C LEU A 154 -15.98 26.47 4.80
N GLU A 155 -17.00 26.20 3.99
CA GLU A 155 -18.41 26.37 4.34
C GLU A 155 -19.09 25.01 4.47
N LEU A 156 -19.75 24.79 5.61
CA LEU A 156 -20.50 23.56 5.87
C LEU A 156 -21.97 23.87 6.09
N ALA A 157 -22.82 23.15 5.37
CA ALA A 157 -24.25 23.17 5.60
C ALA A 157 -24.57 22.31 6.84
N SER A 158 -25.37 22.87 7.73
CA SER A 158 -25.83 22.23 8.96
C SER A 158 -27.33 22.45 9.13
N ALA A 159 -27.92 21.87 10.19
CA ALA A 159 -29.31 22.12 10.55
C ALA A 159 -29.58 23.59 10.94
N ALA A 160 -28.54 24.33 11.36
CA ALA A 160 -28.61 25.75 11.70
C ALA A 160 -28.33 26.68 10.49
N GLY A 161 -28.04 26.13 9.30
CA GLY A 161 -27.68 26.88 8.10
C GLY A 161 -26.23 26.68 7.69
N LEU A 162 -25.75 27.57 6.82
CA LEU A 162 -24.39 27.55 6.30
C LEU A 162 -23.43 28.25 7.28
N HIS A 163 -22.36 27.57 7.67
CA HIS A 163 -21.36 28.12 8.60
C HIS A 163 -19.95 28.02 8.04
N ARG A 164 -19.17 29.07 8.29
CA ARG A 164 -17.77 29.18 7.88
C ARG A 164 -16.86 28.69 8.99
N PHE A 165 -15.88 27.88 8.62
CA PHE A 165 -14.83 27.39 9.52
C PHE A 165 -13.47 27.69 8.91
N ALA A 166 -12.53 28.13 9.74
CA ALA A 166 -11.13 28.24 9.35
C ALA A 166 -10.49 26.85 9.31
N ILE A 167 -9.64 26.59 8.33
CA ILE A 167 -8.87 25.35 8.24
C ILE A 167 -7.59 25.55 9.04
N ALA A 168 -7.54 24.92 10.21
CA ALA A 168 -6.39 25.04 11.11
C ALA A 168 -5.17 24.23 10.63
N GLY A 169 -5.40 23.17 9.86
CA GLY A 169 -4.34 22.30 9.36
C GLY A 169 -4.87 21.20 8.46
N VAL A 170 -3.93 20.60 7.72
CA VAL A 170 -4.18 19.45 6.85
C VAL A 170 -3.42 18.25 7.42
N TYR A 171 -4.10 17.11 7.58
CA TYR A 171 -3.49 15.90 8.14
C TYR A 171 -3.55 14.71 7.18
N LEU A 172 -2.61 13.78 7.35
CA LEU A 172 -2.50 12.56 6.57
C LEU A 172 -3.61 11.56 6.95
N ASP A 173 -4.34 11.05 5.96
CA ASP A 173 -5.39 10.05 6.15
C ASP A 173 -5.48 9.14 4.94
N TYR A 174 -5.23 7.84 5.12
CA TYR A 174 -5.40 6.82 4.08
C TYR A 174 -6.75 6.09 4.15
N GLY A 175 -7.66 6.53 5.01
CA GLY A 175 -8.92 5.85 5.26
C GLY A 175 -10.09 6.35 4.42
N SER A 176 -9.96 7.47 3.72
CA SER A 176 -10.98 8.01 2.81
C SER A 176 -10.36 8.71 1.61
N GLU A 177 -10.53 8.14 0.41
CA GLU A 177 -10.11 8.82 -0.83
C GLU A 177 -10.90 10.13 -1.07
N HIS A 178 -12.15 10.20 -0.60
CA HIS A 178 -13.00 11.40 -0.69
C HIS A 178 -12.62 12.47 0.35
N GLY A 179 -11.75 12.11 1.28
CA GLY A 179 -11.31 12.93 2.39
C GLY A 179 -12.30 12.97 3.54
N ARG A 180 -11.89 13.67 4.61
CA ARG A 180 -12.66 13.85 5.85
C ARG A 180 -12.45 15.26 6.39
N ILE A 181 -13.43 15.71 7.16
CA ILE A 181 -13.37 16.94 7.94
C ILE A 181 -13.48 16.56 9.40
N LEU A 182 -12.51 16.98 10.20
CA LEU A 182 -12.54 16.86 11.65
C LEU A 182 -13.07 18.18 12.22
N ILE A 183 -14.13 18.09 13.03
CA ILE A 183 -14.73 19.24 13.71
C ILE A 183 -14.80 18.97 15.20
N HIS A 184 -14.60 20.00 16.01
CA HIS A 184 -14.74 19.87 17.45
C HIS A 184 -16.20 19.58 17.84
N ARG A 185 -16.38 18.74 18.87
CA ARG A 185 -17.69 18.28 19.32
C ARG A 185 -18.65 19.43 19.66
N SER A 186 -18.17 20.45 20.37
CA SER A 186 -19.02 21.59 20.79
C SER A 186 -19.63 22.34 19.60
N SER A 187 -18.88 22.50 18.50
CA SER A 187 -19.37 23.15 17.28
C SER A 187 -20.34 22.26 16.52
N TYR A 188 -20.07 20.97 16.46
CA TYR A 188 -20.99 20.02 15.85
C TYR A 188 -22.35 20.01 16.56
N GLU A 189 -22.38 19.93 17.89
CA GLU A 189 -23.63 19.97 18.67
C GLU A 189 -24.39 21.28 18.45
N ARG A 190 -23.67 22.41 18.42
CA ARG A 190 -24.27 23.74 18.20
C ARG A 190 -24.98 23.84 16.85
N TYR A 191 -24.35 23.37 15.77
CA TYR A 191 -24.84 23.60 14.41
C TYR A 191 -25.66 22.43 13.82
N TRP A 192 -25.31 21.18 14.13
CA TRP A 192 -26.04 19.99 13.65
C TRP A 192 -27.13 19.50 14.61
N ARG A 193 -27.11 19.91 15.89
CA ARG A 193 -28.09 19.49 16.92
C ARG A 193 -28.19 17.97 17.08
N ASP A 194 -27.09 17.27 16.89
CA ASP A 194 -26.98 15.81 17.01
C ASP A 194 -26.15 15.43 18.24
N PRO A 195 -26.78 14.96 19.34
CA PRO A 195 -26.08 14.58 20.55
C PRO A 195 -25.46 13.18 20.46
N ASN A 196 -25.64 12.44 19.37
CA ASN A 196 -25.20 11.06 19.29
C ASN A 196 -23.67 10.95 19.17
N ILE A 197 -23.12 9.86 19.71
CA ILE A 197 -21.71 9.49 19.60
C ILE A 197 -21.64 8.09 19.01
N SER A 198 -20.87 7.91 17.94
CA SER A 198 -20.76 6.64 17.23
C SER A 198 -19.78 5.68 17.92
N SER A 199 -18.68 6.21 18.46
CA SER A 199 -17.63 5.42 19.09
C SER A 199 -16.83 6.24 20.09
N ALA A 200 -16.05 5.55 20.93
CA ALA A 200 -15.11 6.16 21.84
C ALA A 200 -13.77 5.40 21.82
N ALA A 201 -12.71 6.06 22.25
CA ALA A 201 -11.40 5.48 22.44
C ALA A 201 -10.90 5.82 23.85
N ALA A 202 -10.38 4.85 24.57
CA ALA A 202 -9.94 4.98 25.96
C ALA A 202 -8.44 4.73 26.07
N PHE A 203 -7.78 5.60 26.82
CA PHE A 203 -6.38 5.46 27.21
C PHE A 203 -6.33 4.90 28.63
N ALA A 204 -5.58 3.82 28.81
CA ALA A 204 -5.35 3.25 30.13
C ALA A 204 -4.41 4.15 30.94
N ALA A 205 -4.61 4.18 32.26
CA ALA A 205 -3.66 4.81 33.17
C ALA A 205 -2.36 4.00 33.25
N GLU A 206 -1.26 4.68 33.59
CA GLU A 206 0.05 4.05 33.72
C GLU A 206 0.02 2.89 34.73
N GLY A 207 0.65 1.77 34.37
CA GLY A 207 0.74 0.58 35.22
C GLY A 207 -0.52 -0.30 35.27
N VAL A 208 -1.59 0.05 34.56
CA VAL A 208 -2.81 -0.78 34.49
C VAL A 208 -2.63 -1.94 33.52
N ASN A 209 -2.98 -3.15 33.94
CA ASN A 209 -3.07 -4.29 33.03
C ASN A 209 -4.27 -4.10 32.08
N LEU A 210 -3.96 -4.01 30.78
CA LEU A 210 -4.95 -3.76 29.74
C LEU A 210 -5.97 -4.89 29.59
N ALA A 211 -5.57 -6.15 29.82
CA ALA A 211 -6.48 -7.29 29.72
C ALA A 211 -7.55 -7.23 30.82
N ASP A 212 -7.12 -6.97 32.06
CA ASP A 212 -8.00 -6.84 33.22
C ASP A 212 -8.93 -5.63 33.07
N LEU A 213 -8.40 -4.48 32.61
CA LEU A 213 -9.21 -3.28 32.36
C LEU A 213 -10.28 -3.54 31.29
N ARG A 214 -9.90 -4.21 30.19
CA ARG A 214 -10.82 -4.56 29.10
C ARG A 214 -11.93 -5.47 29.60
N GLU A 215 -11.62 -6.48 30.41
CA GLU A 215 -12.60 -7.40 30.98
C GLU A 215 -13.60 -6.68 31.89
N ARG A 216 -13.11 -5.86 32.84
CA ARG A 216 -13.97 -5.04 33.71
C ARG A 216 -14.86 -4.09 32.92
N LEU A 217 -14.31 -3.39 31.92
CA LEU A 217 -15.08 -2.51 31.06
C LEU A 217 -16.11 -3.27 30.22
N GLN A 218 -15.76 -4.45 29.69
CA GLN A 218 -16.68 -5.26 28.89
C GLN A 218 -17.88 -5.71 29.74
N GLU A 219 -17.66 -6.13 30.98
CA GLU A 219 -18.73 -6.51 31.91
C GLU A 219 -19.59 -5.30 32.31
N ARG A 220 -18.95 -4.22 32.78
CA ARG A 220 -19.65 -3.02 33.27
C ARG A 220 -20.43 -2.30 32.18
N LEU A 221 -19.83 -2.12 31.00
CA LEU A 221 -20.48 -1.46 29.87
C LEU A 221 -21.51 -2.36 29.19
N GLY A 222 -21.24 -3.67 29.11
CA GLY A 222 -22.16 -4.67 28.56
C GLY A 222 -23.50 -4.75 29.31
N ALA A 223 -23.49 -4.47 30.62
CA ALA A 223 -24.71 -4.37 31.43
C ALA A 223 -25.59 -3.15 31.07
N ILE A 224 -25.02 -2.11 30.45
CA ILE A 224 -25.74 -0.89 30.03
C ILE A 224 -26.18 -1.01 28.56
N GLN A 225 -25.25 -1.42 27.69
CA GLN A 225 -25.46 -1.54 26.26
C GLN A 225 -24.52 -2.61 25.68
N PRO A 226 -24.98 -3.44 24.72
CA PRO A 226 -24.09 -4.31 23.96
C PRO A 226 -23.01 -3.49 23.23
N VAL A 227 -21.75 -3.67 23.65
CA VAL A 227 -20.60 -2.97 23.10
C VAL A 227 -19.48 -3.94 22.76
N MET A 228 -18.72 -3.60 21.73
CA MET A 228 -17.47 -4.26 21.39
C MET A 228 -16.29 -3.40 21.87
N LEU A 229 -15.46 -3.97 22.76
CA LEU A 229 -14.17 -3.41 23.11
C LEU A 229 -13.06 -4.11 22.34
N ARG A 230 -12.27 -3.33 21.60
CA ARG A 230 -11.18 -3.83 20.78
C ARG A 230 -9.86 -3.15 21.15
N PRO A 231 -8.83 -3.92 21.52
CA PRO A 231 -7.47 -3.40 21.62
C PRO A 231 -7.02 -2.80 20.29
N ASN A 232 -6.17 -1.76 20.33
CA ASN A 232 -5.57 -1.22 19.11
C ASN A 232 -4.84 -2.29 18.28
N ARG A 233 -4.08 -3.18 18.91
CA ARG A 233 -3.30 -4.24 18.23
C ARG A 233 -4.19 -5.14 17.37
N ASP A 234 -5.39 -5.45 17.84
CA ASP A 234 -6.35 -6.27 17.10
C ASP A 234 -6.88 -5.53 15.86
N LEU A 235 -7.15 -4.23 15.99
CA LEU A 235 -7.56 -3.38 14.88
C LEU A 235 -6.45 -3.21 13.85
N GLN A 236 -5.21 -2.99 14.31
CA GLN A 236 -4.02 -2.88 13.47
C GLN A 236 -3.79 -4.19 12.70
N ALA A 237 -3.77 -5.34 13.38
CA ALA A 237 -3.54 -6.65 12.78
C ALA A 237 -4.60 -6.99 11.72
N ARG A 238 -5.89 -6.82 12.02
CA ARG A 238 -6.96 -7.08 11.04
C ARG A 238 -6.88 -6.16 9.83
N THR A 239 -6.55 -4.89 10.05
CA THR A 239 -6.46 -3.94 8.94
C THR A 239 -5.30 -4.31 8.02
N LEU A 240 -4.13 -4.63 8.58
CA LEU A 240 -2.97 -5.07 7.81
C LEU A 240 -3.21 -6.42 7.10
N GLU A 241 -3.95 -7.35 7.69
CA GLU A 241 -4.33 -8.61 7.05
C GLU A 241 -5.22 -8.38 5.81
N ILE A 242 -6.20 -7.48 5.90
CA ILE A 242 -7.04 -7.10 4.76
C ILE A 242 -6.21 -6.48 3.64
N PHE A 243 -5.23 -5.64 3.98
CA PHE A 243 -4.30 -5.08 3.01
C PHE A 243 -3.44 -6.17 2.34
N ASP A 244 -2.84 -7.08 3.12
CA ASP A 244 -2.01 -8.16 2.61
C ASP A 244 -2.79 -9.06 1.63
N ARG A 245 -4.06 -9.36 1.95
CA ARG A 245 -4.94 -10.13 1.07
C ARG A 245 -5.23 -9.41 -0.25
N THR A 246 -5.43 -8.09 -0.20
CA THR A 246 -5.73 -7.27 -1.39
C THR A 246 -4.53 -7.24 -2.35
N PHE A 247 -3.30 -7.13 -1.82
CA PHE A 247 -2.10 -7.09 -2.64
C PHE A 247 -1.57 -8.47 -3.06
N THR A 248 -2.03 -9.56 -2.43
CA THR A 248 -1.68 -10.94 -2.83
C THR A 248 -2.05 -11.21 -4.30
N ILE A 249 -3.18 -10.67 -4.79
CA ILE A 249 -3.59 -10.81 -6.20
C ILE A 249 -2.55 -10.17 -7.14
N THR A 250 -1.98 -9.04 -6.75
CA THR A 250 -0.94 -8.34 -7.52
C THR A 250 0.32 -9.21 -7.63
N ASN A 251 0.68 -9.95 -6.58
CA ASN A 251 1.79 -10.91 -6.62
C ASN A 251 1.54 -12.04 -7.62
N VAL A 252 0.30 -12.55 -7.70
CA VAL A 252 -0.07 -13.58 -8.69
C VAL A 252 0.05 -13.04 -10.11
N LEU A 253 -0.48 -11.83 -10.38
CA LEU A 253 -0.37 -11.18 -11.70
C LEU A 253 1.09 -10.91 -12.09
N ARG A 254 1.92 -10.51 -11.11
CA ARG A 254 3.37 -10.33 -11.29
C ARG A 254 4.04 -11.63 -11.73
N LEU A 255 3.75 -12.76 -11.06
CA LEU A 255 4.30 -14.07 -11.43
C LEU A 255 3.87 -14.51 -12.83
N LEU A 256 2.60 -14.26 -13.20
CA LEU A 256 2.12 -14.53 -14.56
C LEU A 256 2.86 -13.70 -15.61
N ALA A 257 3.11 -12.41 -15.34
CA ALA A 257 3.88 -11.55 -16.25
C ALA A 257 5.33 -12.05 -16.44
N ILE A 258 5.99 -12.48 -15.36
CA ILE A 258 7.33 -13.08 -15.42
C ILE A 258 7.30 -14.37 -16.24
N LEU A 259 6.28 -15.22 -16.05
CA LEU A 259 6.11 -16.46 -16.81
C LEU A 259 5.96 -16.19 -18.30
N VAL A 260 5.10 -15.25 -18.70
CA VAL A 260 4.92 -14.86 -20.11
C VAL A 260 6.22 -14.33 -20.71
N ALA A 261 6.97 -13.50 -19.97
CA ALA A 261 8.27 -13.01 -20.41
C ALA A 261 9.29 -14.13 -20.59
N ALA A 262 9.34 -15.10 -19.66
CA ALA A 262 10.21 -16.26 -19.75
C ALA A 262 9.89 -17.14 -20.98
N VAL A 263 8.61 -17.33 -21.30
CA VAL A 263 8.20 -18.03 -22.54
C VAL A 263 8.72 -17.28 -23.78
N GLY A 264 8.60 -15.95 -23.81
CA GLY A 264 9.15 -15.14 -24.91
C GLY A 264 10.67 -15.31 -25.09
N VAL A 265 11.41 -15.37 -23.99
CA VAL A 265 12.86 -15.65 -24.01
C VAL A 265 13.15 -17.03 -24.52
N LEU A 266 12.43 -18.04 -24.03
CA LEU A 266 12.58 -19.42 -24.49
C LEU A 266 12.34 -19.52 -26.00
N SER A 267 11.31 -18.85 -26.52
CA SER A 267 11.04 -18.79 -27.97
C SER A 267 12.18 -18.11 -28.74
N ALA A 268 12.68 -16.98 -28.25
CA ALA A 268 13.79 -16.25 -28.90
C ALA A 268 15.10 -17.05 -28.89
N LEU A 269 15.43 -17.70 -27.77
CA LEU A 269 16.62 -18.55 -27.65
C LEU A 269 16.51 -19.80 -28.51
N SER A 270 15.33 -20.41 -28.57
CA SER A 270 15.08 -21.56 -29.44
C SER A 270 15.29 -21.20 -30.91
N ALA A 271 14.81 -20.03 -31.34
CA ALA A 271 15.02 -19.53 -32.70
C ALA A 271 16.51 -19.25 -32.97
N LEU A 272 17.21 -18.58 -32.04
CA LEU A 272 18.64 -18.28 -32.19
C LEU A 272 19.50 -19.55 -32.29
N GLN A 273 19.11 -20.60 -31.59
CA GLN A 273 19.82 -21.88 -31.64
C GLN A 273 19.56 -22.65 -32.93
N LEU A 274 18.35 -22.57 -33.48
CA LEU A 274 18.07 -23.14 -34.80
C LEU A 274 18.94 -22.48 -35.87
N GLU A 275 19.08 -21.15 -35.83
CA GLU A 275 19.96 -20.40 -36.75
C GLU A 275 21.45 -20.80 -36.58
N ARG A 276 21.86 -21.13 -35.35
CA ARG A 276 23.26 -21.44 -35.02
C ARG A 276 23.57 -22.93 -34.91
N ALA A 277 22.63 -23.80 -35.31
CA ALA A 277 22.79 -25.24 -35.19
C ALA A 277 24.07 -25.74 -35.90
N ARG A 278 24.41 -25.14 -37.04
CA ARG A 278 25.63 -25.44 -37.80
C ARG A 278 26.91 -25.05 -37.07
N GLU A 279 26.93 -23.89 -36.42
CA GLU A 279 28.08 -23.43 -35.64
C GLU A 279 28.35 -24.39 -34.47
N PHE A 280 27.30 -24.79 -33.74
CA PHE A 280 27.43 -25.78 -32.67
C PHE A 280 27.84 -27.16 -33.19
N ALA A 281 27.38 -27.56 -34.38
CA ALA A 281 27.82 -28.81 -34.99
C ALA A 281 29.31 -28.80 -35.35
N VAL A 282 29.84 -27.68 -35.86
CA VAL A 282 31.28 -27.51 -36.13
C VAL A 282 32.08 -27.56 -34.82
N LEU A 283 31.62 -26.88 -33.76
CA LEU A 283 32.26 -26.93 -32.44
C LEU A 283 32.33 -28.36 -31.89
N ARG A 284 31.28 -29.16 -32.08
CA ARG A 284 31.28 -30.59 -31.71
C ARG A 284 32.22 -31.42 -32.58
N ALA A 285 32.34 -31.10 -33.87
CA ALA A 285 33.23 -31.80 -34.79
C ALA A 285 34.72 -31.59 -34.45
N ILE A 286 35.07 -30.43 -33.87
CA ILE A 286 36.43 -30.12 -33.39
C ILE A 286 36.68 -30.55 -31.94
N GLY A 287 35.75 -31.29 -31.31
CA GLY A 287 35.96 -31.95 -30.02
C GLY A 287 35.23 -31.36 -28.81
N MET A 288 34.41 -30.32 -28.97
CA MET A 288 33.66 -29.73 -27.86
C MET A 288 32.55 -30.69 -27.35
N THR A 289 32.52 -30.90 -26.05
CA THR A 289 31.54 -31.78 -25.39
C THR A 289 30.16 -31.11 -25.27
N PRO A 290 29.06 -31.90 -25.16
CA PRO A 290 27.72 -31.35 -24.94
C PRO A 290 27.61 -30.50 -23.67
N VAL A 291 28.40 -30.81 -22.64
CA VAL A 291 28.43 -30.08 -21.36
C VAL A 291 29.04 -28.69 -21.55
N GLU A 292 30.15 -28.60 -22.30
CA GLU A 292 30.78 -27.31 -22.60
C GLU A 292 29.85 -26.41 -23.43
N ILE A 293 29.10 -26.98 -24.38
CA ILE A 293 28.11 -26.23 -25.17
C ILE A 293 26.96 -25.75 -24.27
N GLY A 294 26.47 -26.61 -23.38
CA GLY A 294 25.47 -26.23 -22.38
C GLY A 294 25.95 -25.11 -21.46
N GLY A 295 27.22 -25.14 -21.05
CA GLY A 295 27.86 -24.08 -20.27
C GLY A 295 27.94 -22.75 -21.02
N LEU A 296 28.33 -22.77 -22.30
CA LEU A 296 28.40 -21.57 -23.14
C LEU A 296 27.01 -20.91 -23.29
N VAL A 297 25.98 -21.72 -23.56
CA VAL A 297 24.61 -21.24 -23.71
C VAL A 297 24.06 -20.71 -22.39
N SER A 298 24.31 -21.41 -21.27
CA SER A 298 23.89 -20.97 -19.94
C SER A 298 24.55 -19.64 -19.54
N LEU A 299 25.83 -19.46 -19.89
CA LEU A 299 26.53 -18.19 -19.64
C LEU A 299 25.92 -17.05 -20.47
N GLN A 300 25.58 -17.31 -21.73
CA GLN A 300 24.94 -16.33 -22.61
C GLN A 300 23.54 -15.95 -22.11
N THR A 301 22.70 -16.92 -21.75
CA THR A 301 21.35 -16.66 -21.24
C THR A 301 21.39 -15.99 -19.87
N GLY A 302 22.28 -16.44 -18.98
CA GLY A 302 22.51 -15.82 -17.69
C GLY A 302 22.96 -14.36 -17.82
N PHE A 303 23.85 -14.06 -18.76
CA PHE A 303 24.27 -12.68 -19.05
C PHE A 303 23.11 -11.83 -19.57
N MET A 304 22.29 -12.34 -20.49
CA MET A 304 21.09 -11.64 -20.97
C MET A 304 20.10 -11.36 -19.84
N GLY A 305 19.86 -12.35 -18.96
CA GLY A 305 19.01 -12.19 -17.78
C GLY A 305 19.56 -11.16 -16.79
N ALA A 306 20.87 -11.16 -16.56
CA ALA A 306 21.53 -10.18 -15.69
C ALA A 306 21.42 -8.76 -16.25
N VAL A 307 21.67 -8.57 -17.55
CA VAL A 307 21.52 -7.26 -18.21
C VAL A 307 20.08 -6.79 -18.17
N ALA A 308 19.11 -7.67 -18.48
CA ALA A 308 17.69 -7.34 -18.40
C ALA A 308 17.27 -6.96 -16.98
N GLY A 309 17.70 -7.71 -15.98
CA GLY A 309 17.43 -7.44 -14.57
C GLY A 309 18.05 -6.13 -14.09
N LEU A 310 19.30 -5.86 -14.46
CA LEU A 310 19.98 -4.60 -14.11
C LEU A 310 19.33 -3.39 -14.77
N LEU A 311 18.91 -3.48 -16.03
CA LEU A 311 18.17 -2.42 -16.72
C LEU A 311 16.74 -2.26 -16.21
N ALA A 312 16.14 -3.34 -15.70
CA ALA A 312 14.82 -3.33 -15.09
C ALA A 312 14.77 -2.52 -13.78
N LEU A 313 15.87 -2.43 -13.04
CA LEU A 313 15.90 -1.68 -11.78
C LEU A 313 15.63 -0.17 -11.98
N PRO A 314 16.42 0.59 -12.77
CA PRO A 314 16.17 2.02 -12.95
C PRO A 314 14.85 2.28 -13.66
N THR A 315 14.49 1.47 -14.67
CA THR A 315 13.22 1.62 -15.39
C THR A 315 12.01 1.32 -14.50
N GLY A 316 12.11 0.31 -13.64
CA GLY A 316 11.11 -0.02 -12.64
C GLY A 316 10.97 1.03 -11.55
N LEU A 317 12.08 1.62 -11.08
CA LEU A 317 12.05 2.72 -10.11
C LEU A 317 11.44 4.00 -10.71
N VAL A 318 11.70 4.29 -11.99
CA VAL A 318 11.02 5.37 -12.71
C VAL A 318 9.51 5.08 -12.78
N LEU A 319 9.13 3.85 -13.13
CA LEU A 319 7.73 3.43 -13.14
C LEU A 319 7.09 3.57 -11.74
N ALA A 320 7.76 3.14 -10.67
CA ALA A 320 7.31 3.31 -9.29
C ALA A 320 7.08 4.79 -8.96
N SER A 321 8.01 5.66 -9.36
CA SER A 321 7.92 7.10 -9.14
C SER A 321 6.70 7.70 -9.84
N VAL A 322 6.41 7.28 -11.08
CA VAL A 322 5.20 7.70 -11.81
C VAL A 322 3.94 7.17 -11.11
N LEU A 323 3.94 5.90 -10.70
CA LEU A 323 2.82 5.29 -9.98
C LEU A 323 2.52 6.03 -8.67
N ILE A 324 3.54 6.35 -7.88
CA ILE A 324 3.42 6.97 -6.56
C ILE A 324 3.09 8.46 -6.67
N PHE A 325 3.92 9.24 -7.39
CA PHE A 325 3.83 10.71 -7.34
C PHE A 325 2.82 11.29 -8.32
N VAL A 326 2.46 10.57 -9.39
CA VAL A 326 1.55 11.05 -10.42
C VAL A 326 0.22 10.31 -10.35
N ILE A 327 0.23 8.98 -10.53
CA ILE A 327 -1.01 8.21 -10.67
C ILE A 327 -1.75 8.12 -9.33
N ASN A 328 -1.08 7.67 -8.27
CA ASN A 328 -1.69 7.52 -6.95
C ASN A 328 -2.15 8.87 -6.38
N ARG A 329 -1.31 9.91 -6.48
CA ARG A 329 -1.67 11.26 -6.03
C ARG A 329 -2.91 11.80 -6.77
N ARG A 330 -3.02 11.58 -8.07
CA ARG A 330 -4.22 11.98 -8.85
C ARG A 330 -5.45 11.14 -8.54
N ALA A 331 -5.27 9.84 -8.34
CA ALA A 331 -6.36 8.91 -8.07
C ALA A 331 -6.97 9.13 -6.68
N PHE A 332 -6.14 9.15 -5.64
CA PHE A 332 -6.59 9.15 -4.25
C PHE A 332 -6.40 10.47 -3.51
N GLY A 333 -5.51 11.34 -3.98
CA GLY A 333 -5.27 12.66 -3.38
C GLY A 333 -4.31 12.68 -2.20
N TRP A 334 -3.82 11.53 -1.73
CA TRP A 334 -2.79 11.44 -0.68
C TRP A 334 -1.39 11.22 -1.24
N SER A 335 -0.38 11.65 -0.49
CA SER A 335 1.02 11.37 -0.74
C SER A 335 1.43 10.04 -0.10
N LEU A 336 2.41 9.35 -0.69
CA LEU A 336 2.99 8.14 -0.12
C LEU A 336 4.49 8.34 0.07
N PRO A 337 5.09 7.75 1.12
CA PRO A 337 6.53 7.73 1.26
C PRO A 337 7.13 6.89 0.12
N PHE A 338 8.26 7.31 -0.44
CA PHE A 338 8.98 6.49 -1.42
C PHE A 338 9.90 5.52 -0.70
N GLN A 339 9.43 4.29 -0.48
CA GLN A 339 10.16 3.24 0.19
C GLN A 339 10.41 2.10 -0.78
N VAL A 340 11.67 1.72 -0.93
CA VAL A 340 12.10 0.59 -1.76
C VAL A 340 12.81 -0.39 -0.87
N ASN A 341 12.26 -1.60 -0.75
CA ASN A 341 12.92 -2.68 -0.05
C ASN A 341 14.13 -3.16 -0.87
N PRO A 342 15.38 -3.10 -0.36
CA PRO A 342 16.55 -3.60 -1.08
C PRO A 342 16.44 -5.07 -1.47
N TRP A 343 15.70 -5.85 -0.67
CA TRP A 343 15.44 -7.26 -0.95
C TRP A 343 14.65 -7.46 -2.24
N LEU A 344 13.67 -6.59 -2.54
CA LEU A 344 12.91 -6.64 -3.79
C LEU A 344 13.81 -6.44 -5.01
N LEU A 345 14.80 -5.55 -4.93
CA LEU A 345 15.74 -5.28 -6.02
C LEU A 345 16.64 -6.50 -6.27
N PHE A 346 17.17 -7.08 -5.19
CA PHE A 346 17.99 -8.29 -5.27
C PHE A 346 17.20 -9.47 -5.82
N GLU A 347 16.01 -9.72 -5.30
CA GLU A 347 15.10 -10.78 -5.74
C GLU A 347 14.75 -10.63 -7.22
N THR A 348 14.52 -9.41 -7.70
CA THR A 348 14.23 -9.16 -9.12
C THR A 348 15.40 -9.57 -10.01
N VAL A 349 16.64 -9.18 -9.66
CA VAL A 349 17.82 -9.57 -10.46
C VAL A 349 18.04 -11.07 -10.40
N ALA A 350 17.89 -11.69 -9.23
CA ALA A 350 18.01 -13.13 -9.05
C ALA A 350 16.97 -13.89 -9.88
N LEU A 351 15.70 -13.45 -9.85
CA LEU A 351 14.62 -14.01 -10.66
C LEU A 351 14.84 -13.80 -12.15
N ALA A 352 15.42 -12.67 -12.57
CA ALA A 352 15.75 -12.41 -13.97
C ALA A 352 16.81 -13.38 -14.50
N VAL A 353 17.87 -13.60 -13.73
CA VAL A 353 18.90 -14.59 -14.06
C VAL A 353 18.31 -16.00 -14.04
N ALA A 354 17.54 -16.36 -13.01
CA ALA A 354 16.92 -17.68 -12.90
C ALA A 354 15.96 -17.96 -14.06
N ALA A 355 15.07 -17.02 -14.40
CA ALA A 355 14.13 -17.16 -15.51
C ALA A 355 14.85 -17.31 -16.86
N ALA A 356 15.93 -16.55 -17.09
CA ALA A 356 16.73 -16.66 -18.30
C ALA A 356 17.47 -18.01 -18.41
N LEU A 357 18.03 -18.51 -17.30
CA LEU A 357 18.66 -19.83 -17.24
C LEU A 357 17.63 -20.95 -17.48
N LEU A 358 16.46 -20.87 -16.83
CA LEU A 358 15.37 -21.84 -17.01
C LEU A 358 14.88 -21.89 -18.46
N SER A 359 14.79 -20.73 -19.11
CA SER A 359 14.42 -20.62 -20.52
C SER A 359 15.44 -21.27 -21.46
N GLY A 360 16.71 -21.33 -21.05
CA GLY A 360 17.80 -21.98 -21.79
C GLY A 360 17.89 -23.50 -21.62
N LEU A 361 17.27 -24.08 -20.58
CA LEU A 361 17.34 -25.52 -20.30
C LEU A 361 16.80 -26.40 -21.43
N TYR A 362 15.60 -26.08 -21.92
CA TYR A 362 14.96 -26.87 -22.98
C TYR A 362 15.80 -26.87 -24.27
N PRO A 363 16.26 -25.71 -24.78
CA PRO A 363 17.13 -25.68 -25.94
C PRO A 363 18.48 -26.42 -25.73
N ILE A 364 19.12 -26.27 -24.57
CA ILE A 364 20.36 -27.01 -24.21
C ILE A 364 20.14 -28.52 -24.25
N TRP A 365 19.04 -28.99 -23.67
CA TRP A 365 18.68 -30.41 -23.66
C TRP A 365 18.41 -30.95 -25.06
N ARG A 366 17.75 -30.16 -25.92
CA ARG A 366 17.50 -30.54 -27.31
C ARG A 366 18.80 -30.62 -28.12
N MET A 367 19.73 -29.69 -27.92
CA MET A 367 21.03 -29.69 -28.62
C MET A 367 21.94 -30.82 -28.19
N SER A 368 21.98 -31.16 -26.89
CA SER A 368 22.85 -32.23 -26.39
C SER A 368 22.48 -33.60 -26.99
N ARG A 369 21.22 -33.78 -27.38
CA ARG A 369 20.70 -34.99 -28.05
C ARG A 369 20.78 -34.97 -29.58
N ALA A 370 21.04 -33.81 -30.20
CA ALA A 370 21.12 -33.71 -31.65
C ALA A 370 22.38 -34.41 -32.19
N ARG A 371 22.26 -35.10 -33.33
CA ARG A 371 23.41 -35.76 -33.99
C ARG A 371 24.16 -34.74 -34.86
N PRO A 372 25.48 -34.53 -34.65
CA PRO A 372 26.25 -33.55 -35.44
C PRO A 372 26.21 -33.81 -36.95
N ALA A 373 26.16 -35.08 -37.35
CA ALA A 373 26.12 -35.49 -38.75
C ALA A 373 24.82 -35.06 -39.46
N GLU A 374 23.69 -34.98 -38.77
CA GLU A 374 22.41 -34.54 -39.35
C GLU A 374 22.35 -33.01 -39.48
N ALA A 375 22.93 -32.28 -38.53
CA ALA A 375 22.98 -30.82 -38.53
C ALA A 375 23.95 -30.23 -39.58
N LEU A 376 24.93 -31.01 -40.06
CA LEU A 376 25.85 -30.62 -41.14
C LEU A 376 25.32 -30.98 -42.54
N ARG A 377 24.29 -31.83 -42.62
CA ARG A 377 23.75 -32.41 -43.87
C ARG A 377 22.46 -31.72 -44.33
N THR A 378 21.92 -30.81 -43.54
CA THR A 378 20.71 -30.04 -43.86
C THR A 378 21.08 -28.88 -44.79
N GLU A 379 20.64 -28.96 -46.04
CA GLU A 379 20.62 -27.86 -47.04
C GLU A 379 19.47 -26.88 -46.78
#